data_AF-A0A357ZC02-F1
#
_entry.id   AF-A0A357ZC02-F1
#
_cell.length_a   1.000
_cell.length_b   1.000
_cell.length_c   1.000
_cell.angle_alpha   90.00
_cell.angle_beta   90.00
_cell.angle_gamma   90.00
#
_symmetry.space_group_name_H-M   'P 1'
#
loop_
_entity.id
_entity.type
_entity.pdbx_description
1 polymer ?
#
loop_
_entity_poly.entity_id
_entity_poly.type
_entity_poly.pdbx_seq_one_letter_code
_entity_poly.pdbx_strand_id
1 'polypeptide(L)' 'MPSNNSKYTPQFREQTARRIIETGKSATSMSEESGIDVNTVCRWVGDFQKKHGLPSQGEERTRR' A
#
# COMPACT_ATOMS: atom_id res chain seq x y z
N MET A 1 15.48 -1.66 17.38
CA MET A 1 14.01 -1.72 17.56
C MET A 1 13.53 -3.00 16.90
N PRO A 2 13.04 -4.02 17.63
CA PRO A 2 12.48 -5.21 16.99
C PRO A 2 11.22 -4.78 16.26
N SER A 3 11.27 -4.78 14.93
CA SER A 3 10.13 -4.47 14.10
C SER A 3 9.05 -5.49 14.43
N ASN A 4 7.96 -5.05 15.07
CA ASN A 4 6.76 -5.83 15.40
C ASN A 4 5.99 -6.21 14.13
N ASN A 5 6.73 -6.69 13.12
CA ASN A 5 6.33 -7.02 11.76
C ASN A 5 5.38 -8.24 11.74
N SER A 6 4.97 -8.74 12.90
CA SER A 6 4.19 -9.97 13.05
C SER A 6 2.69 -9.74 13.08
N LYS A 7 2.20 -8.48 13.13
CA LYS A 7 0.75 -8.21 13.13
C LYS A 7 0.09 -8.54 11.78
N TYR A 8 0.83 -8.39 10.68
CA TYR A 8 0.32 -8.61 9.32
C TYR A 8 1.27 -9.51 8.54
N THR A 9 0.76 -10.63 8.03
CA THR A 9 1.53 -11.56 7.21
C THR A 9 1.94 -10.92 5.88
N PRO A 10 3.06 -11.34 5.27
CA PRO A 10 3.48 -10.81 3.97
C PRO A 10 2.40 -10.95 2.90
N GLN A 11 1.66 -12.07 2.88
CA GLN A 11 0.57 -12.26 1.92
C GLN A 11 -0.53 -11.21 2.07
N PHE A 12 -0.89 -10.84 3.31
CA PHE A 12 -1.93 -9.84 3.57
C PHE A 12 -1.49 -8.45 3.10
N ARG A 13 -0.21 -8.11 3.27
CA ARG A 13 0.36 -6.83 2.82
C ARG A 13 0.35 -6.73 1.31
N GLU A 14 0.81 -7.78 0.63
CA GLU A 14 0.82 -7.85 -0.83
C GLU A 14 -0.59 -7.81 -1.39
N GLN A 15 -1.55 -8.53 -0.80
CA GLN A 15 -2.95 -8.50 -1.21
C GLN A 15 -3.56 -7.09 -1.03
N THR A 16 -3.28 -6.42 0.08
CA THR A 16 -3.75 -5.05 0.35
C THR A 16 -3.17 -4.07 -0.66
N ALA A 17 -1.85 -4.10 -0.87
CA ALA A 17 -1.16 -3.24 -1.84
C ALA A 17 -1.67 -3.47 -3.27
N ARG A 18 -1.82 -4.74 -3.66
CA ARG A 18 -2.37 -5.13 -4.95
C ARG A 18 -3.79 -4.61 -5.13
N ARG A 19 -4.66 -4.77 -4.14
CA ARG A 19 -6.05 -4.29 -4.21
C ARG A 19 -6.12 -2.78 -4.39
N ILE A 20 -5.26 -2.01 -3.72
CA ILE A 20 -5.16 -0.55 -3.88
C ILE A 20 -4.81 -0.19 -5.33
N ILE A 21 -3.81 -0.87 -5.91
CA ILE A 21 -3.34 -0.62 -7.27
C ILE A 21 -4.39 -1.06 -8.31
N GLU A 22 -4.95 -2.27 -8.18
CA GLU A 22 -5.94 -2.80 -9.12
C GLU A 22 -7.27 -2.04 -9.08
N THR A 23 -7.71 -1.62 -7.88
CA THR A 23 -8.99 -0.92 -7.70
C THR A 23 -8.87 0.59 -7.89
N GLY A 24 -7.64 1.14 -7.96
CA GLY A 24 -7.39 2.59 -7.95
C GLY A 24 -7.84 3.29 -6.65
N LYS A 25 -8.07 2.53 -5.57
CA LYS A 25 -8.46 3.08 -4.27
C LYS A 25 -7.26 3.80 -3.65
N SER A 26 -7.52 4.87 -2.90
CA SER A 26 -6.46 5.56 -2.15
C SER A 26 -6.07 4.77 -0.89
N ALA A 27 -4.79 4.85 -0.52
CA ALA A 27 -4.27 4.23 0.71
C ALA A 27 -5.04 4.68 1.96
N THR A 28 -5.52 5.93 1.99
CA THR A 28 -6.37 6.47 3.07
C THR A 28 -7.70 5.73 3.18
N SER A 29 -8.43 5.54 2.08
CA SER A 29 -9.70 4.80 2.11
C SER A 29 -9.51 3.34 2.52
N MET A 30 -8.41 2.70 2.08
CA MET A 30 -8.09 1.33 2.51
C MET A 30 -7.67 1.27 3.99
N SER A 31 -6.99 2.31 4.47
CA SER A 31 -6.63 2.51 5.87
C SER A 31 -7.86 2.64 6.75
N GLU A 32 -8.85 3.46 6.35
CA GLU A 32 -10.12 3.62 7.04
C GLU A 32 -10.96 2.33 7.04
N GLU A 33 -11.04 1.63 5.90
CA GLU A 33 -11.77 0.36 5.75
C GLU A 33 -11.17 -0.77 6.59
N SER A 34 -9.84 -0.84 6.67
CA SER A 34 -9.11 -1.95 7.31
C SER A 34 -8.68 -1.63 8.75
N GLY A 35 -8.82 -0.39 9.21
CA GLY A 35 -8.29 0.08 10.50
C GLY A 35 -6.76 0.04 10.60
N ILE A 36 -6.07 0.13 9.46
CA ILE A 36 -4.61 0.06 9.38
C ILE A 36 -4.09 1.48 9.21
N ASP A 37 -2.98 1.83 9.86
CA ASP A 37 -2.38 3.15 9.69
C ASP A 37 -2.01 3.43 8.22
N VAL A 38 -2.34 4.63 7.73
CA VAL A 38 -2.13 5.03 6.33
C VAL A 38 -0.65 4.97 5.93
N ASN A 39 0.28 5.26 6.82
CA ASN A 39 1.73 5.15 6.53
C ASN A 39 2.13 3.70 6.35
N THR A 40 1.50 2.78 7.09
CA THR A 40 1.74 1.34 6.95
C THR A 40 1.25 0.84 5.60
N VAL A 41 0.04 1.23 5.19
CA VAL A 41 -0.51 0.90 3.88
C VAL A 41 0.34 1.50 2.75
N CYS A 42 0.74 2.76 2.86
CA CYS A 42 1.60 3.44 1.89
C CYS A 42 2.96 2.73 1.73
N ARG A 43 3.56 2.29 2.84
CA ARG A 43 4.78 1.47 2.82
C ARG A 43 4.61 0.17 2.06
N TRP A 44 3.49 -0.55 2.25
CA TRP A 44 3.25 -1.81 1.54
C TRP A 44 3.04 -1.60 0.05
N VAL A 45 2.34 -0.53 -0.35
CA VAL A 45 2.15 -0.15 -1.75
C VAL A 45 3.50 0.17 -2.40
N GLY A 46 4.35 0.94 -1.73
CA GLY A 46 5.70 1.25 -2.23
C GLY A 46 6.61 0.03 -2.34
N ASP A 47 6.56 -0.89 -1.36
CA ASP A 47 7.32 -2.14 -1.39
C ASP A 47 6.87 -3.04 -2.55
N PHE A 48 5.55 -3.18 -2.74
CA PHE A 48 4.96 -3.91 -3.85
C PHE A 48 5.34 -3.29 -5.20
N GLN A 49 5.28 -1.97 -5.34
CA GLN A 49 5.68 -1.27 -6.56
C GLN A 49 7.16 -1.48 -6.88
N LYS A 50 8.05 -1.41 -5.89
CA LYS A 50 9.48 -1.69 -6.07
C LYS A 50 9.74 -3.14 -6.49
N LYS A 51 9.04 -4.09 -5.89
CA LYS A 51 9.17 -5.52 -6.19
C LYS A 51 8.67 -5.86 -7.60
N HIS A 52 7.62 -5.18 -8.07
CA HIS A 52 7.00 -5.43 -9.36
C HIS A 52 7.43 -4.45 -10.47
N GLY A 53 8.26 -3.45 -10.17
CA GLY A 53 8.68 -2.42 -11.12
C GLY A 53 7.55 -1.51 -11.62
N LEU A 54 6.49 -1.34 -10.82
CA LEU A 54 5.32 -0.54 -11.20
C LEU A 54 5.54 0.94 -10.88
N PRO A 55 5.13 1.87 -11.78
CA PRO A 55 5.20 3.29 -11.51
C PRO A 55 4.30 3.66 -10.32
N SER A 56 4.81 4.47 -9.40
CA SER A 56 4.04 4.92 -8.25
C SER A 56 2.86 5.79 -8.69
N GLN A 57 1.66 5.44 -8.25
CA GLN A 57 0.37 6.13 -8.49
C GLN A 57 0.32 7.62 -8.07
N GLY A 58 1.45 8.21 -7.66
CA GLY A 58 1.60 9.65 -7.45
C GLY A 58 2.02 10.43 -8.69
N GLU A 59 2.48 9.77 -9.76
CA GLU A 59 2.97 10.48 -10.96
C GLU A 59 1.84 10.99 -11.88
N GLU A 60 0.61 10.48 -11.75
CA GLU A 60 -0.51 10.89 -12.62
C GLU A 60 -1.32 12.09 -12.09
N ARG A 61 -1.12 12.52 -10.84
CA ARG A 61 -1.88 13.66 -10.26
C ARG A 61 -1.25 15.04 -10.48
N THR A 62 -0.08 15.13 -11.13
CA THR A 62 0.64 16.41 -11.41
C THR A 62 0.51 16.89 -12.87
N ARG A 63 -0.52 16.42 -13.59
CA ARG A 63 -0.93 16.99 -14.89
C ARG A 63 -2.37 17.49 -14.88
N ARG A 64 -2.70 18.39 -13.96
CA ARG A 64 -3.86 19.28 -14.10
C ARG A 64 -3.44 20.72 -13.86
#